data_AF-Q9GKK0-F1
#
_entry.id   AF-Q9GKK0-F1
#
_cell.length_a   1.000
_cell.length_b   1.000
_cell.length_c   1.000
_cell.angle_alpha   90.00
_cell.angle_beta   90.00
_cell.angle_gamma   90.00
#
_symmetry.space_group_name_H-M   'P 1'
#
loop_
_entity.id
_entity.type
_entity.pdbx_description
1 polymer ?
#
loop_
_entity_poly.entity_id
_entity_poly.type
_entity_poly.pdbx_seq_one_letter_code
_entity_poly.pdbx_strand_id
1 'polypeptide(L)' 'QSKGCFQAEIVPVTTTVYDDKGNEKSITVAQDEGIRPNTTMEGLAKLKPA' A
#
# COMPACT_ATOMS: atom_id res chain seq x y z
N GLN A 1 -10.35 -2.38 -3.29
CA GLN A 1 -10.31 -1.12 -4.06
C GLN A 1 -10.72 -1.28 -5.54
N SER A 2 -10.88 -2.51 -6.06
CA SER A 2 -11.05 -2.78 -7.50
C SER A 2 -12.26 -2.12 -8.17
N LYS A 3 -13.28 -1.69 -7.40
CA LYS A 3 -14.45 -0.96 -7.91
C LYS A 3 -14.21 0.55 -8.08
N GLY A 4 -13.01 1.06 -7.76
CA GLY A 4 -12.65 2.46 -7.93
C GLY A 4 -13.29 3.43 -6.93
N CYS A 5 -13.90 2.95 -5.85
CA CYS A 5 -14.65 3.79 -4.90
C CYS A 5 -13.85 4.95 -4.30
N PHE A 6 -12.52 4.82 -4.19
CA PHE A 6 -11.65 5.85 -3.59
C PHE A 6 -10.98 6.76 -4.63
N GLN A 7 -11.17 6.51 -5.93
CA GLN A 7 -10.49 7.28 -6.98
C GLN A 7 -10.89 8.76 -6.99
N ALA A 8 -12.13 9.08 -6.60
CA ALA A 8 -12.63 10.44 -6.61
C ALA A 8 -12.13 11.29 -5.42
N GLU A 9 -11.75 10.65 -4.31
CA GLU A 9 -11.37 11.33 -3.07
C GLU A 9 -9.86 11.31 -2.77
N ILE A 10 -9.12 10.33 -3.31
CA ILE A 10 -7.67 10.28 -3.18
C ILE A 10 -7.04 11.33 -4.11
N VAL A 11 -6.25 12.24 -3.53
CA VAL A 11 -5.37 13.14 -4.27
C VAL A 11 -4.00 12.46 -4.43
N PRO A 12 -3.52 12.19 -5.66
CA PRO A 12 -2.22 11.56 -5.87
C PRO A 12 -1.07 12.42 -5.34
N VAL A 13 -0.09 11.78 -4.69
CA VAL A 13 1.11 12.46 -4.16
C VAL A 13 2.36 11.92 -4.84
N THR A 14 3.13 12.81 -5.47
CA THR A 14 4.45 12.49 -6.04
C THR A 14 5.54 12.73 -5.01
N THR A 15 6.41 11.75 -4.80
CA THR A 15 7.51 11.80 -3.83
C THR A 15 8.71 10.97 -4.31
N THR A 16 9.82 11.04 -3.60
CA THR A 16 11.03 10.27 -3.88
C THR A 16 11.23 9.19 -2.81
N VAL A 17 11.58 7.98 -3.24
CA VAL A 17 11.99 6.88 -2.37
C VAL A 17 13.37 6.39 -2.78
N TYR A 18 14.15 5.90 -1.82
CA TYR A 18 15.44 5.27 -2.06
C TYR A 18 15.27 3.76 -2.09
N ASP A 19 15.93 3.07 -3.02
CA ASP A 19 16.01 1.62 -2.96
C ASP A 19 17.09 1.13 -1.99
N ASP A 20 17.16 -0.19 -1.77
CA ASP A 20 18.13 -0.81 -0.85
C ASP A 20 19.60 -0.55 -1.23
N LYS A 21 19.86 -0.04 -2.44
CA LYS A 21 21.18 0.34 -2.94
C LYS A 21 21.44 1.85 -2.86
N GLY A 22 20.49 2.61 -2.31
CA GLY A 22 20.58 4.07 -2.15
C GLY A 22 20.28 4.87 -3.41
N ASN A 23 19.68 4.27 -4.44
CA ASN A 23 19.30 5.02 -5.65
C ASN A 23 17.93 5.68 -5.47
N GLU A 24 17.81 6.94 -5.89
CA GLU A 24 16.56 7.69 -5.90
C GLU A 24 15.58 7.22 -6.98
N LYS A 25 14.31 7.12 -6.61
CA LYS A 25 13.19 6.83 -7.52
C LYS A 25 12.04 7.77 -7.22
N SER A 26 11.62 8.52 -8.22
CA SER A 26 10.37 9.29 -8.16
C SER A 26 9.18 8.35 -8.34
N ILE A 27 8.22 8.43 -7.43
CA ILE A 27 6.99 7.63 -7.43
C ILE A 27 5.77 8.52 -7.22
N THR A 28 4.62 8.08 -7.70
CA THR A 28 3.32 8.68 -7.39
C THR A 28 2.47 7.67 -6.64
N VAL A 29 2.10 8.01 -5.41
CA VAL A 29 1.20 7.22 -4.57
C VAL A 29 -0.23 7.71 -4.80
N ALA A 30 -1.09 6.82 -5.29
CA ALA A 30 -2.49 7.13 -5.65
C ALA A 30 -3.50 6.09 -5.14
N GLN A 31 -3.05 5.12 -4.34
CA GLN A 31 -3.88 4.04 -3.81
C GLN A 31 -3.42 3.66 -2.40
N ASP A 32 -4.33 3.08 -1.60
CA ASP A 32 -4.03 2.66 -0.24
C ASP A 32 -3.16 1.41 -0.23
N GLU A 33 -1.94 1.53 0.29
CA GLU A 33 -1.04 0.38 0.41
C GLU A 33 -1.48 -0.62 1.49
N GLY A 34 -2.33 -0.23 2.44
CA GLY A 34 -2.70 -1.07 3.58
C GLY A 34 -3.66 -2.23 3.24
N ILE A 35 -4.31 -2.20 2.09
CA ILE A 35 -5.29 -3.22 1.71
C ILE A 35 -4.55 -4.55 1.42
N ARG A 36 -4.90 -5.59 2.16
CA ARG A 36 -4.35 -6.95 2.00
C ARG A 36 -5.46 -7.88 1.49
N PRO A 37 -5.67 -8.01 0.16
CA PRO A 37 -6.77 -8.82 -0.38
C PRO A 37 -6.63 -10.31 -0.09
N ASN A 38 -5.43 -10.77 0.24
CA ASN A 38 -5.13 -12.16 0.57
C ASN A 38 -5.20 -12.46 2.08
N THR A 39 -5.63 -11.51 2.91
CA THR A 39 -5.82 -11.76 4.34
C THR A 39 -6.94 -12.78 4.55
N THR A 40 -6.66 -13.83 5.31
CA THR A 40 -7.65 -14.86 5.69
C THR A 40 -7.66 -15.07 7.21
N MET A 41 -8.71 -15.68 7.73
CA MET A 41 -8.83 -15.98 9.18
C MET A 41 -7.69 -16.89 9.67
N GLU A 42 -7.32 -17.89 8.86
CA GLU A 42 -6.21 -18.81 9.18
C GLU A 42 -4.87 -18.09 9.19
N GLY A 43 -4.68 -17.11 8.31
CA GLY A 43 -3.50 -16.24 8.30
C GLY A 43 -3.44 -15.36 9.55
N LEU A 44 -4.57 -14.75 9.92
CA LEU A 44 -4.67 -13.89 11.10
C LEU A 44 -4.46 -14.65 12.42
N ALA A 45 -4.97 -15.88 12.52
CA ALA A 45 -4.84 -16.71 13.72
C ALA A 45 -3.38 -17.09 14.06
N LYS A 46 -2.45 -16.96 13.10
CA LYS A 46 -1.02 -17.27 13.28
C LYS A 46 -0.19 -16.09 13.75
N LEU A 47 -0.77 -14.88 13.82
CA LEU A 47 -0.04 -13.70 14.23
C LEU A 47 0.31 -13.78 15.72
N LYS A 48 1.53 -13.34 16.06
CA LYS A 48 1.95 -13.17 17.45
C LYS A 48 1.30 -11.92 18.04
N PRO A 49 1.11 -11.83 19.38
CA PRO A 49 0.72 -10.59 20.03
C PRO A 49 1.63 -9.43 19.63
N ALA A 50 1.04 -8.26 19.45
CA ALA A 50 1.70 -7.03 19.02
C ALA A 50 2.52 -6.39 20.15
#